data_AF-A0A4Y9YGX1-F1
#
_entry.id   AF-A0A4Y9YGX1-F1
#
_cell.length_a   1.000
_cell.length_b   1.000
_cell.length_c   1.000
_cell.angle_alpha   90.00
_cell.angle_beta   90.00
_cell.angle_gamma   90.00
#
_symmetry.space_group_name_H-M   'P 1'
#
loop_
_entity.id
_entity.type
_entity.pdbx_description
1 polymer ?
#
loop_
_entity_poly.entity_id
_entity_poly.type
_entity_poly.pdbx_seq_one_letter_code
_entity_poly.pdbx_strand_id
1 'polypeptide(L)'
;MAWLHDINFPGFSAGLASRSQESDQELDNIMASGSSETTIKVTVLAANALVKRELFSLPNPFAVVTVDGSQTQQTAVIKKTLTPYWNETFDIQVKPSSEIEVQIFDHRRFKRQDQGFLGGIKVVVDELLDLQAGGHVIQNLDLKPGPDNQYVHGKLMFSLSLDSQEEPVTAGRRPSAPNLDLARSFTDLRVAAQSPTAQQGPSTLPRNRSLQPAPVWQ
;
A
#
# COMPACT_ATOMS: atom_id res chain seq x y z
N MET A 1 27.47 83.33 -1.97
CA MET A 1 28.04 81.99 -2.25
C MET A 1 29.38 81.88 -1.54
N ALA A 2 29.41 81.19 -0.41
CA ALA A 2 30.62 80.71 0.27
C ALA A 2 30.16 79.63 1.27
N TRP A 3 30.91 78.54 1.31
CA TRP A 3 30.67 77.34 2.12
C TRP A 3 31.28 77.45 3.53
N LEU A 4 30.86 76.49 4.37
CA LEU A 4 31.40 76.00 5.66
C LEU A 4 30.93 76.72 6.94
N HIS A 5 30.27 75.97 7.82
CA HIS A 5 30.73 75.77 9.20
C HIS A 5 30.23 74.41 9.74
N ASP A 6 31.20 73.63 10.22
CA ASP A 6 31.09 72.41 11.01
C ASP A 6 30.25 72.59 12.29
N ILE A 7 29.54 71.55 12.74
CA ILE A 7 29.50 71.13 14.16
C ILE A 7 29.32 69.61 14.25
N ASN A 8 30.34 68.95 14.79
CA ASN A 8 30.32 67.60 15.36
C ASN A 8 30.14 67.72 16.89
N PHE A 9 29.24 66.94 17.49
CA PHE A 9 29.30 66.57 18.92
C PHE A 9 28.81 65.12 19.15
N PRO A 10 29.36 64.43 20.17
CA PRO A 10 29.45 62.97 20.19
C PRO A 10 28.43 62.25 21.10
N GLY A 11 28.12 61.00 20.73
CA GLY A 11 27.88 59.85 21.61
C GLY A 11 26.56 59.78 22.39
N PHE A 12 25.71 58.78 22.10
CA PHE A 12 25.09 57.88 23.09
C PHE A 12 24.47 56.64 22.41
N SER A 13 25.04 55.49 22.80
CA SER A 13 24.57 54.10 22.85
C SER A 13 23.25 53.60 22.20
N ALA A 14 23.44 52.41 21.60
CA ALA A 14 22.69 51.16 21.77
C ALA A 14 21.50 50.90 20.84
N GLY A 15 21.70 49.85 20.03
CA GLY A 15 20.73 49.26 19.12
C GLY A 15 19.51 48.71 19.82
N LEU A 16 18.36 49.05 19.27
CA LEU A 16 17.07 48.44 19.54
C LEU A 16 16.28 48.48 18.23
N ALA A 17 16.60 47.59 17.32
CA ALA A 17 15.71 47.19 16.25
C ALA A 17 16.14 45.79 15.81
N SER A 18 15.15 44.94 15.54
CA SER A 18 15.30 43.52 15.18
C SER A 18 15.35 42.56 16.36
N ARG A 19 14.24 42.44 17.09
CA ARG A 19 13.95 41.24 17.89
C ARG A 19 12.44 41.03 18.07
N SER A 20 11.75 40.81 16.95
CA SER A 20 10.34 40.41 16.98
C SER A 20 9.95 39.52 15.80
N GLN A 21 10.92 38.90 15.10
CA GLN A 21 10.65 38.16 13.87
C GLN A 21 11.17 36.71 13.85
N GLU A 22 11.81 36.25 14.93
CA GLU A 22 12.29 34.86 15.08
C GLU A 22 11.32 33.97 15.90
N SER A 23 10.41 34.53 16.69
CA SER A 23 9.51 33.75 17.54
C SER A 23 8.41 33.00 16.77
N ASP A 24 8.02 33.51 15.60
CA ASP A 24 6.91 32.93 14.84
C ASP A 24 7.38 31.79 13.92
N GLN A 25 8.65 31.80 13.50
CA GLN A 25 9.24 30.73 12.68
C GLN A 25 9.58 29.48 13.51
N GLU A 26 9.87 29.64 14.80
CA GLU A 26 10.15 28.51 15.68
C GLU A 26 8.88 27.68 15.94
N LEU A 27 7.70 28.31 15.96
CA LEU A 27 6.41 27.61 16.09
C LEU A 27 6.05 26.82 14.82
N ASP A 28 6.36 27.34 13.63
CA ASP A 28 6.15 26.63 12.36
C ASP A 28 7.11 25.45 12.21
N ASN A 29 8.37 25.57 12.61
CA ASN A 29 9.33 24.44 12.59
C ASN A 29 9.00 23.38 13.66
N ILE A 30 8.47 23.77 14.82
CA ILE A 30 8.01 22.83 15.85
C ILE A 30 6.73 22.11 15.37
N MET A 31 5.84 22.75 14.61
CA MET A 31 4.67 22.10 14.01
C MET A 31 5.00 21.27 12.75
N ALA A 32 6.03 21.64 11.99
CA ALA A 32 6.52 20.88 10.83
C ALA A 32 7.36 19.64 11.22
N SER A 33 7.75 19.51 12.50
CA SER A 33 8.54 18.38 13.00
C SER A 33 7.72 17.11 13.31
N GLY A 34 6.40 17.15 13.11
CA GLY A 34 5.51 16.00 13.27
C GLY A 34 5.41 15.14 12.00
N SER A 35 6.34 14.19 11.85
CA SER A 35 6.38 13.07 10.88
C SER A 35 6.60 13.40 9.40
N SER A 36 7.73 12.92 8.87
CA SER A 36 8.03 12.88 7.43
C SER A 36 6.99 12.04 6.69
N GLU A 37 6.39 12.61 5.66
CA GLU A 37 5.50 11.87 4.76
C GLU A 37 6.28 10.83 3.96
N THR A 38 5.70 9.64 3.82
CA THR A 38 6.26 8.52 3.08
C THR A 38 5.23 8.06 2.05
N THR A 39 5.66 7.81 0.82
CA THR A 39 4.77 7.25 -0.21
C THR A 39 4.63 5.74 0.00
N ILE A 40 3.41 5.27 0.21
CA ILE A 40 3.07 3.84 0.24
C ILE A 40 2.16 3.48 -0.93
N LYS A 41 2.14 2.20 -1.28
CA LYS A 41 1.17 1.62 -2.22
C LYS A 41 -0.06 1.15 -1.44
N VAL A 42 -1.22 1.71 -1.77
CA VAL A 42 -2.53 1.28 -1.29
C VAL A 42 -3.23 0.51 -2.40
N THR A 43 -3.45 -0.79 -2.21
CA THR A 43 -4.13 -1.63 -3.20
C THR A 43 -5.53 -1.99 -2.71
N VAL A 44 -6.55 -1.60 -3.47
CA VAL A 44 -7.93 -2.05 -3.26
C VAL A 44 -8.13 -3.35 -4.04
N LEU A 45 -8.22 -4.48 -3.34
CA LEU A 45 -8.23 -5.80 -3.96
C LEU A 45 -9.63 -6.21 -4.39
N ALA A 46 -10.53 -6.41 -3.44
CA ALA A 46 -11.85 -6.95 -3.68
C ALA A 46 -12.82 -6.60 -2.56
N ALA A 47 -14.12 -6.69 -2.83
CA ALA A 47 -15.13 -6.79 -1.78
C ALA A 47 -15.98 -8.02 -2.01
N ASN A 48 -16.58 -8.54 -0.94
CA ASN A 48 -17.50 -9.66 -1.04
C ASN A 48 -18.80 -9.39 -0.30
N ALA A 49 -19.88 -10.03 -0.77
CA ALA A 49 -21.21 -9.93 -0.20
C ALA A 49 -21.59 -8.47 0.08
N LEU A 50 -21.50 -7.58 -0.90
CA LEU A 50 -22.00 -6.21 -0.76
C LEU A 50 -23.52 -6.19 -0.58
N VAL A 51 -24.04 -5.16 0.09
CA VAL A 51 -25.48 -4.99 0.27
C VAL A 51 -26.19 -4.73 -1.06
N LYS A 52 -27.26 -5.50 -1.31
CA LYS A 52 -28.14 -5.32 -2.46
C LYS A 52 -29.32 -4.42 -2.06
N ARG A 53 -29.32 -3.17 -2.55
CA ARG A 53 -30.35 -2.18 -2.24
C ARG A 53 -31.64 -2.34 -3.07
N GLU A 54 -31.55 -2.90 -4.27
CA GLU A 54 -32.67 -3.03 -5.21
C GLU A 54 -32.94 -4.50 -5.53
N LEU A 55 -34.21 -4.95 -5.50
CA LEU A 55 -34.57 -6.36 -5.70
C LEU A 55 -34.21 -6.90 -7.09
N PHE A 56 -34.37 -6.09 -8.14
CA PHE A 56 -34.23 -6.51 -9.54
C PHE A 56 -32.92 -6.11 -10.21
N SER A 57 -32.00 -5.50 -9.47
CA SER A 57 -30.77 -4.95 -10.01
C SER A 57 -29.60 -5.11 -9.05
N LEU A 58 -28.46 -5.47 -9.62
CA LEU A 58 -27.18 -5.48 -8.90
C LEU A 58 -26.53 -4.09 -9.00
N PRO A 59 -25.74 -3.69 -7.98
CA PRO A 59 -25.02 -2.43 -8.01
C PRO A 59 -23.87 -2.47 -9.02
N ASN A 60 -23.35 -1.30 -9.36
CA ASN A 60 -22.10 -1.13 -10.09
C ASN A 60 -21.04 -0.56 -9.13
N PRO A 61 -20.42 -1.41 -8.29
CA PRO A 61 -19.51 -0.93 -7.25
C PRO A 61 -18.22 -0.32 -7.80
N PHE A 62 -17.78 0.75 -7.15
CA PHE A 62 -16.42 1.32 -7.20
C PHE A 62 -16.02 1.76 -5.79
N ALA A 63 -14.73 1.80 -5.51
CA ALA A 63 -14.20 2.25 -4.23
C ALA A 63 -13.56 3.63 -4.35
N VAL A 64 -13.68 4.41 -3.29
CA VAL A 64 -13.04 5.72 -3.09
C VAL A 64 -12.09 5.58 -1.91
N VAL A 65 -10.82 5.84 -2.15
CA VAL A 65 -9.78 5.88 -1.11
C VAL A 65 -9.53 7.34 -0.78
N THR A 66 -9.69 7.72 0.48
CA THR A 66 -9.42 9.07 0.97
C THR A 66 -8.42 9.00 2.12
N VAL A 67 -7.36 9.81 2.05
CA VAL A 67 -6.36 9.93 3.11
C VAL A 67 -6.36 11.34 3.68
N ASP A 68 -6.48 11.42 5.02
CA ASP A 68 -6.51 12.67 5.79
C ASP A 68 -7.51 13.71 5.23
N GLY A 69 -8.60 13.23 4.63
CA GLY A 69 -9.64 14.05 4.01
C GLY A 69 -9.25 14.82 2.74
N SER A 70 -8.03 14.62 2.20
CA SER A 70 -7.49 15.45 1.11
C SER A 70 -7.12 14.64 -0.13
N GLN A 71 -6.30 13.60 0.00
CA GLN A 71 -5.88 12.77 -1.12
C GLN A 71 -6.99 11.78 -1.45
N THR A 72 -7.64 11.91 -2.61
CA THR A 72 -8.76 11.06 -3.01
C THR A 72 -8.50 10.36 -4.34
N GLN A 73 -8.52 9.03 -4.32
CA GLN A 73 -8.36 8.16 -5.49
C GLN A 73 -9.59 7.27 -5.65
N GLN A 74 -9.91 6.85 -6.87
CA GLN A 74 -11.07 6.01 -7.15
C GLN A 74 -10.68 4.84 -8.03
N THR A 75 -11.27 3.68 -7.75
CA THR A 75 -11.14 2.50 -8.61
C THR A 75 -12.03 2.61 -9.83
N ALA A 76 -11.80 1.75 -10.82
CA ALA A 76 -12.75 1.49 -11.88
C ALA A 76 -14.08 0.96 -11.34
N VAL A 77 -15.13 1.15 -12.14
CA VAL A 77 -16.48 0.65 -11.87
C VAL A 77 -16.62 -0.77 -12.42
N ILE A 78 -17.00 -1.72 -11.55
CA ILE A 78 -17.34 -3.08 -11.98
C ILE A 78 -18.86 -3.18 -12.07
N LYS A 79 -19.38 -3.65 -13.20
CA LYS A 79 -20.82 -3.65 -13.46
C LYS A 79 -21.52 -4.85 -12.83
N LYS A 80 -22.69 -4.62 -12.24
CA LYS A 80 -23.67 -5.64 -11.82
C LYS A 80 -23.08 -6.77 -10.97
N THR A 81 -22.47 -6.43 -9.83
CA THR A 81 -21.87 -7.43 -8.95
C THR A 81 -22.00 -7.07 -7.46
N LEU A 82 -22.06 -8.07 -6.60
CA LEU A 82 -21.92 -7.92 -5.13
C LEU A 82 -20.54 -8.38 -4.64
N THR A 83 -19.69 -8.83 -5.55
CA THR A 83 -18.35 -9.35 -5.27
C THR A 83 -17.33 -8.77 -6.26
N PRO A 84 -17.09 -7.45 -6.23
CA PRO A 84 -16.12 -6.82 -7.13
C PRO A 84 -14.69 -7.27 -6.83
N TYR A 85 -13.87 -7.37 -7.88
CA TYR A 85 -12.43 -7.60 -7.83
C TYR A 85 -11.74 -6.52 -8.66
N TRP A 86 -11.14 -5.54 -8.00
CA TRP A 86 -10.50 -4.38 -8.64
C TRP A 86 -9.01 -4.61 -8.86
N ASN A 87 -8.29 -4.97 -7.79
CA ASN A 87 -6.84 -5.10 -7.79
C ASN A 87 -6.14 -3.84 -8.35
N GLU A 88 -6.56 -2.68 -7.85
CA GLU A 88 -6.06 -1.36 -8.27
C GLU A 88 -5.17 -0.78 -7.17
N THR A 89 -3.99 -0.30 -7.56
CA THR A 89 -2.97 0.24 -6.66
C THR A 89 -2.78 1.73 -6.87
N PHE A 90 -2.70 2.47 -5.77
CA PHE A 90 -2.45 3.90 -5.74
C PHE A 90 -1.22 4.21 -4.90
N ASP A 91 -0.36 5.08 -5.40
CA ASP A 91 0.75 5.65 -4.62
C ASP A 91 0.22 6.85 -3.83
N ILE A 92 0.27 6.77 -2.49
CA ILE A 92 -0.30 7.78 -1.60
C ILE A 92 0.73 8.19 -0.55
N GLN A 93 0.85 9.49 -0.30
CA GLN A 93 1.71 10.02 0.75
C GLN A 93 1.01 9.91 2.10
N VAL A 94 1.69 9.33 3.09
CA VAL A 94 1.13 9.10 4.42
C VAL A 94 2.13 9.44 5.51
N LYS A 95 1.61 9.78 6.68
CA LYS A 95 2.29 9.81 7.97
C LYS A 95 1.90 8.58 8.78
N PRO A 96 2.62 8.21 9.84
CA PRO A 96 2.17 7.15 10.74
C PRO A 96 0.75 7.39 11.28
N SER A 97 0.45 8.65 11.62
CA SER A 97 -0.88 9.07 12.10
C SER A 97 -1.92 9.25 10.99
N SER A 98 -1.57 9.07 9.72
CA SER A 98 -2.51 9.26 8.62
C SER A 98 -3.62 8.22 8.70
N GLU A 99 -4.82 8.66 8.37
CA GLU A 99 -5.99 7.82 8.35
C GLU A 99 -6.41 7.55 6.91
N ILE A 100 -6.56 6.27 6.59
CA ILE A 100 -7.02 5.79 5.29
C ILE A 100 -8.47 5.36 5.43
N GLU A 101 -9.36 6.06 4.73
CA GLU A 101 -10.74 5.68 4.57
C GLU A 101 -10.95 5.05 3.18
N VAL A 102 -11.57 3.87 3.12
CA VAL A 102 -11.97 3.24 1.86
C VAL A 102 -13.47 3.02 1.87
N GLN A 103 -14.18 3.71 0.99
CA GLN A 103 -15.63 3.69 0.88
C GLN A 103 -16.07 3.08 -0.45
N ILE A 104 -17.09 2.23 -0.45
CA ILE A 104 -17.63 1.59 -1.65
C ILE A 104 -18.99 2.21 -1.98
N PHE A 105 -19.18 2.58 -3.25
CA PHE A 105 -20.42 3.17 -3.76
C PHE A 105 -20.97 2.44 -4.97
N ASP A 106 -22.29 2.46 -5.13
CA ASP A 106 -22.98 2.07 -6.37
C ASP A 106 -23.00 3.25 -7.35
N HIS A 107 -22.23 3.16 -8.44
CA HIS A 107 -22.17 4.16 -9.49
C HIS A 107 -23.55 4.45 -10.13
N ARG A 108 -24.53 3.53 -10.08
CA ARG A 108 -25.89 3.79 -10.58
C ARG A 108 -26.66 4.80 -9.74
N ARG A 109 -26.31 4.89 -8.46
CA ARG A 109 -26.95 5.73 -7.44
C ARG A 109 -26.10 6.95 -7.07
N PHE A 110 -24.84 6.98 -7.48
CA PHE A 110 -23.89 8.05 -7.22
C PHE A 110 -24.21 9.32 -8.03
N LYS A 111 -25.32 9.98 -7.68
CA LYS A 111 -25.77 11.24 -8.30
C LYS A 111 -25.56 12.45 -7.38
N ARG A 112 -25.33 12.21 -6.08
CA ARG A 112 -25.02 13.19 -5.03
C ARG A 112 -23.98 12.58 -4.08
N GLN A 113 -23.16 13.43 -3.45
CA GLN A 113 -22.19 13.02 -2.41
C GLN A 113 -22.94 12.49 -1.18
N ASP A 114 -23.14 11.18 -1.12
CA ASP A 114 -23.80 10.41 -0.03
C ASP A 114 -24.61 9.24 -0.60
N GLN A 115 -25.12 9.37 -1.83
CA GLN A 115 -25.98 8.36 -2.41
C GLN A 115 -25.23 7.15 -2.95
N GLY A 116 -25.79 5.98 -2.68
CA GLY A 116 -25.27 4.71 -3.18
C GLY A 116 -24.20 4.08 -2.30
N PHE A 117 -24.00 4.55 -1.06
CA PHE A 117 -23.06 3.93 -0.13
C PHE A 117 -23.38 2.45 0.14
N LEU A 118 -22.36 1.60 -0.05
CA LEU A 118 -22.41 0.15 0.12
C LEU A 118 -21.59 -0.34 1.33
N GLY A 119 -20.87 0.56 2.00
CA GLY A 119 -20.01 0.26 3.15
C GLY A 119 -18.63 0.86 3.01
N GLY A 120 -17.93 1.03 4.13
CA GLY A 120 -16.56 1.49 4.13
C GLY A 120 -15.75 0.97 5.32
N ILE A 121 -14.45 1.22 5.29
CA ILE A 121 -13.51 0.96 6.37
C ILE A 121 -12.68 2.21 6.63
N LYS A 122 -12.13 2.30 7.83
CA LYS A 122 -11.25 3.38 8.25
C LYS A 122 -10.16 2.79 9.13
N VAL A 123 -8.91 3.05 8.78
CA VAL A 123 -7.72 2.47 9.42
C VAL A 123 -6.65 3.53 9.58
N VAL A 124 -5.86 3.45 10.64
CA VAL A 124 -4.68 4.29 10.82
C VAL A 124 -3.46 3.53 10.27
N VAL A 125 -2.56 4.23 9.59
CA VAL A 125 -1.39 3.60 8.94
C VAL A 125 -0.51 2.86 9.94
N ASP A 126 -0.20 3.48 11.09
CA ASP A 126 0.63 2.91 12.15
C ASP A 126 0.05 1.62 12.77
N GLU A 127 -1.27 1.40 12.68
CA GLU A 127 -1.89 0.16 13.16
C GLU A 127 -1.62 -1.04 12.24
N LEU A 128 -1.25 -0.78 10.98
CA LEU A 128 -1.19 -1.79 9.94
C LEU A 128 0.20 -1.97 9.32
N LEU A 129 1.01 -0.91 9.23
CA LEU A 129 2.28 -0.91 8.51
C LEU A 129 3.33 -0.07 9.25
N ASP A 130 4.47 -0.69 9.56
CA ASP A 130 5.65 0.01 10.06
C ASP A 130 6.34 0.75 8.91
N LEU A 131 6.25 2.08 8.91
CA LEU A 131 6.81 2.92 7.86
C LEU A 131 8.36 2.98 7.88
N GLN A 132 9.02 2.51 8.94
CA GLN A 132 10.49 2.42 9.01
C GLN A 132 10.99 1.09 8.45
N ALA A 133 10.31 -0.01 8.80
CA ALA A 133 10.66 -1.34 8.32
C ALA A 133 10.15 -1.63 6.90
N GLY A 134 9.07 -0.96 6.48
CA GLY A 134 8.34 -1.27 5.26
C GLY A 134 7.56 -2.58 5.38
N GLY A 135 7.33 -3.23 4.23
CA GLY A 135 6.66 -4.53 4.14
C GLY A 135 5.37 -4.49 3.33
N HIS A 136 4.61 -5.58 3.39
CA HIS A 136 3.33 -5.72 2.68
C HIS A 136 2.31 -6.42 3.59
N VAL A 137 1.18 -5.76 3.82
CA VAL A 137 0.13 -6.25 4.71
C VAL A 137 -1.20 -6.26 3.97
N ILE A 138 -1.86 -7.41 3.98
CA ILE A 138 -3.20 -7.61 3.39
C ILE A 138 -4.21 -7.72 4.53
N GLN A 139 -5.28 -6.93 4.45
CA GLN A 139 -6.36 -6.87 5.42
C GLN A 139 -7.69 -7.27 4.79
N ASN A 140 -8.56 -7.94 5.56
CA ASN A 140 -9.90 -8.36 5.16
C ASN A 140 -10.92 -7.95 6.22
N LEU A 141 -11.42 -6.72 6.13
CA LEU A 141 -12.17 -6.05 7.18
C LEU A 141 -13.68 -6.03 6.87
N ASP A 142 -14.51 -6.13 7.90
CA ASP A 142 -15.97 -5.97 7.77
C ASP A 142 -16.33 -4.53 7.42
N LEU A 143 -17.20 -4.39 6.41
CA LEU A 143 -17.73 -3.10 6.01
C LEU A 143 -18.59 -2.48 7.12
N LYS A 144 -18.37 -1.19 7.37
CA LYS A 144 -19.08 -0.40 8.38
C LYS A 144 -20.08 0.56 7.74
N PRO A 145 -21.20 0.84 8.43
CA PRO A 145 -22.19 1.80 7.96
C PRO A 145 -21.60 3.21 7.94
N GLY A 146 -22.13 4.07 7.06
CA GLY A 146 -21.73 5.45 6.95
C GLY A 146 -22.46 6.35 7.95
N PRO A 147 -22.33 7.68 7.83
CA PRO A 147 -22.98 8.65 8.72
C PRO A 147 -24.52 8.57 8.73
N ASP A 148 -25.10 8.07 7.64
CA ASP A 148 -26.55 7.85 7.50
C ASP A 148 -27.06 6.59 8.23
N ASN A 149 -26.15 5.83 8.85
CA ASN A 149 -26.40 4.57 9.54
C ASN A 149 -27.18 3.56 8.69
N GLN A 150 -27.04 3.61 7.36
CA GLN A 150 -27.65 2.62 6.49
C GLN A 150 -27.01 1.26 6.74
N TYR A 151 -27.84 0.22 6.89
CA TYR A 151 -27.36 -1.15 7.02
C TYR A 151 -26.44 -1.53 5.84
N VAL A 152 -25.33 -2.16 6.17
CA VAL A 152 -24.34 -2.71 5.24
C VAL A 152 -23.91 -4.11 5.72
N HIS A 153 -23.35 -4.89 4.81
CA HIS A 153 -22.70 -6.15 5.14
C HIS A 153 -21.61 -6.44 4.10
N GLY A 154 -20.82 -7.49 4.35
CA GLY A 154 -19.71 -7.87 3.49
C GLY A 154 -18.36 -7.43 4.04
N LYS A 155 -17.31 -7.81 3.33
CA LYS A 155 -15.93 -7.48 3.69
C LYS A 155 -15.22 -6.79 2.53
N LEU A 156 -14.28 -5.92 2.87
CA LEU A 156 -13.32 -5.35 1.93
C LEU A 156 -11.94 -5.96 2.20
N MET A 157 -11.33 -6.44 1.12
CA MET A 157 -9.94 -6.85 1.09
C MET A 157 -9.10 -5.74 0.45
N PHE A 158 -8.09 -5.27 1.17
CA PHE A 158 -7.15 -4.25 0.70
C PHE A 158 -5.74 -4.53 1.24
N SER A 159 -4.72 -3.90 0.69
CA SER A 159 -3.36 -4.03 1.19
C SER A 159 -2.60 -2.71 1.20
N LEU A 160 -1.68 -2.60 2.15
CA LEU A 160 -0.70 -1.52 2.22
C LEU A 160 0.69 -2.14 2.00
N SER A 161 1.51 -1.52 1.17
CA SER A 161 2.90 -1.92 1.03
C SER A 161 3.83 -0.73 0.89
N LEU A 162 5.00 -0.86 1.51
CA LEU A 162 6.13 0.03 1.37
C LEU A 162 7.35 -0.82 1.04
N ASP A 163 7.99 -0.53 -0.09
CA ASP A 163 9.21 -1.21 -0.48
C ASP A 163 10.28 -0.90 0.57
N SER A 164 10.77 -1.90 1.30
CA SER A 164 11.86 -1.72 2.26
C SER A 164 13.10 -1.28 1.52
N GLN A 165 13.83 -0.28 2.02
CA GLN A 165 15.20 -0.06 1.57
C GLN A 165 16.02 -1.26 2.04
N GLU A 166 16.36 -2.17 1.12
CA GLU A 166 17.42 -3.13 1.36
C GLU A 166 18.71 -2.35 1.68
N GLU A 167 19.23 -2.51 2.89
CA GLU A 167 20.59 -2.07 3.23
C GLU A 167 21.56 -2.60 2.16
N PRO A 168 22.43 -1.76 1.56
CA PRO A 168 23.42 -2.23 0.62
C PRO A 168 24.36 -3.19 1.35
N VAL A 169 24.20 -4.49 1.10
CA VAL A 169 25.16 -5.50 1.52
C VAL A 169 26.53 -5.08 1.01
N THR A 170 27.40 -4.67 1.94
CA THR A 170 28.77 -4.30 1.63
C THR A 170 29.50 -5.54 1.13
N ALA A 171 29.46 -5.78 -0.18
CA ALA A 171 30.28 -6.77 -0.85
C ALA A 171 31.75 -6.31 -0.76
N GLY A 172 32.46 -6.73 0.29
CA GLY A 172 33.83 -6.26 0.47
C GLY A 172 34.65 -6.75 1.67
N ARG A 173 34.31 -7.84 2.36
CA ARG A 173 35.28 -8.51 3.26
C ARG A 173 35.44 -9.97 2.87
N ARG A 174 36.42 -10.23 1.99
CA ARG A 174 36.98 -11.57 1.73
C ARG A 174 37.47 -12.18 3.05
N PRO A 175 37.04 -13.40 3.44
CA PRO A 175 37.88 -14.25 4.25
C PRO A 175 39.05 -14.69 3.38
N SER A 176 40.25 -14.23 3.70
CA SER A 176 41.49 -14.77 3.14
C SER A 176 41.59 -16.25 3.51
N ALA A 177 41.60 -17.12 2.50
CA ALA A 177 41.91 -18.54 2.68
C ALA A 177 43.31 -18.70 3.32
N PRO A 178 43.49 -19.61 4.30
CA PRO A 178 44.82 -20.07 4.64
C PRO A 178 45.27 -21.14 3.62
N ASN A 179 46.56 -21.06 3.29
CA ASN A 179 47.29 -21.80 2.26
C ASN A 179 47.04 -23.32 2.20
N LEU A 180 47.11 -23.83 0.97
CA LEU A 180 47.25 -25.24 0.63
C LEU A 180 48.75 -25.57 0.44
N ASP A 181 49.27 -26.58 1.16
CA ASP A 181 50.44 -27.44 0.86
C ASP A 181 50.84 -28.17 2.16
N LEU A 182 51.23 -29.44 2.27
CA LEU A 182 51.66 -30.49 1.36
C LEU A 182 51.65 -31.83 2.15
N ALA A 183 51.54 -32.94 1.41
CA ALA A 183 52.15 -34.25 1.70
C ALA A 183 51.32 -35.39 2.36
N ARG A 184 50.96 -36.33 1.48
CA ARG A 184 51.36 -37.76 1.49
C ARG A 184 50.52 -38.80 2.27
N SER A 185 49.86 -39.62 1.44
CA SER A 185 49.71 -41.10 1.52
C SER A 185 48.69 -41.62 2.56
N PHE A 186 47.77 -42.53 2.28
CA PHE A 186 47.88 -43.79 1.53
C PHE A 186 46.50 -44.31 1.05
N THR A 187 46.55 -45.09 -0.05
CA THR A 187 45.68 -46.26 -0.42
C THR A 187 44.19 -46.01 -0.65
N ASP A 188 43.76 -46.01 -1.91
CA ASP A 188 43.30 -47.18 -2.69
C ASP A 188 41.88 -47.64 -2.36
N LEU A 189 40.96 -47.43 -3.30
CA LEU A 189 40.19 -48.50 -3.95
C LEU A 189 39.29 -47.89 -5.04
N ARG A 190 39.72 -48.08 -6.30
CA ARG A 190 38.89 -47.94 -7.50
C ARG A 190 37.87 -49.07 -7.54
N VAL A 191 36.60 -48.74 -7.65
CA VAL A 191 35.62 -49.59 -8.35
C VAL A 191 35.10 -48.82 -9.54
N ALA A 192 35.34 -49.41 -10.70
CA ALA A 192 34.94 -48.91 -12.00
C ALA A 192 33.46 -49.21 -12.27
N ALA A 193 32.96 -48.47 -13.26
CA ALA A 193 32.12 -48.97 -14.35
C ALA A 193 30.60 -48.72 -14.28
N GLN A 194 30.20 -47.91 -15.28
CA GLN A 194 29.09 -48.13 -16.22
C GLN A 194 27.71 -47.55 -15.88
N SER A 195 27.38 -46.50 -16.64
CA SER A 195 26.04 -46.14 -17.07
C SER A 195 25.36 -47.31 -17.82
N PRO A 196 24.02 -47.36 -17.81
CA PRO A 196 23.33 -47.65 -19.05
C PRO A 196 22.15 -46.70 -19.33
N THR A 197 21.95 -46.55 -20.63
CA THR A 197 20.99 -45.75 -21.37
C THR A 197 19.58 -46.38 -21.40
N ALA A 198 18.55 -45.53 -21.37
CA ALA A 198 17.20 -45.62 -21.96
C ALA A 198 16.30 -46.87 -21.75
N GLN A 199 15.06 -46.60 -21.33
CA GLN A 199 13.87 -47.16 -22.00
C GLN A 199 12.63 -46.27 -21.81
N GLN A 200 12.06 -45.87 -22.94
CA GLN A 200 10.76 -45.21 -23.08
C GLN A 200 9.65 -46.27 -22.93
N GLY A 201 8.57 -45.93 -22.22
CA GLY A 201 7.33 -46.69 -22.20
C GLY A 201 6.15 -45.85 -22.70
N PRO A 202 5.34 -46.32 -23.67
CA PRO A 202 4.07 -45.69 -24.02
C PRO A 202 2.92 -46.42 -23.31
N SER A 203 1.97 -45.68 -22.73
CA SER A 203 0.66 -46.22 -22.30
C SER A 203 -0.34 -45.05 -22.18
N THR A 204 -1.10 -44.76 -23.23
CA THR A 204 -2.49 -45.22 -23.51
C THR A 204 -3.56 -44.60 -22.60
N LEU A 205 -4.29 -43.64 -23.18
CA LEU A 205 -5.59 -43.14 -22.74
C LEU A 205 -6.68 -44.21 -22.91
N PRO A 206 -7.67 -44.30 -22.01
CA PRO A 206 -8.96 -44.86 -22.37
C PRO A 206 -9.99 -43.79 -22.73
N ARG A 207 -10.75 -44.13 -23.76
CA ARG A 207 -11.87 -43.42 -24.39
C ARG A 207 -13.14 -43.49 -23.52
N ASN A 208 -13.84 -42.36 -23.48
CA ASN A 208 -15.29 -42.19 -23.70
C ASN A 208 -16.29 -42.98 -22.84
N ARG A 209 -17.11 -42.26 -22.06
CA ARG A 209 -18.45 -42.71 -21.67
C ARG A 209 -19.47 -41.58 -21.83
N SER A 210 -20.21 -41.71 -22.94
CA SER A 210 -21.60 -41.33 -23.21
C SER A 210 -22.37 -40.44 -22.22
N LEU A 211 -22.92 -39.36 -22.79
CA LEU A 211 -24.00 -38.50 -22.33
C LEU A 211 -25.28 -39.29 -21.98
N GLN A 212 -25.99 -38.86 -20.92
CA GLN A 212 -27.42 -39.08 -20.71
C GLN A 212 -28.06 -37.75 -20.25
N PRO A 213 -29.20 -37.31 -20.81
CA PRO A 213 -30.02 -36.27 -20.20
C PRO A 213 -31.42 -36.80 -19.77
N ALA A 214 -31.94 -36.31 -18.63
CA ALA A 214 -33.38 -36.14 -18.28
C ALA A 214 -33.54 -35.62 -16.83
N PRO A 215 -34.70 -35.06 -16.38
CA PRO A 215 -35.99 -34.90 -17.09
C PRO A 215 -36.55 -33.46 -17.16
N VAL A 216 -37.57 -33.32 -18.00
CA VAL A 216 -38.47 -32.16 -18.13
C VAL A 216 -39.57 -32.26 -17.08
N TRP A 217 -39.85 -31.17 -16.36
CA TRP A 217 -41.04 -31.04 -15.52
C TRP A 217 -42.21 -30.53 -16.36
N GLN A 218 -43.34 -31.25 -16.31
CA GLN A 218 -44.65 -30.75 -16.74
C GLN A 218 -45.26 -29.90 -15.62
#